data_AF-A0A3B8RSM7-F1
#
_entry.id   AF-A0A3B8RSM7-F1
#
_cell.length_a   1.000
_cell.length_b   1.000
_cell.length_c   1.000
_cell.angle_alpha   90.00
_cell.angle_beta   90.00
_cell.angle_gamma   90.00
#
_symmetry.space_group_name_H-M   'P 1'
#
loop_
_entity.id
_entity.type
_entity.pdbx_description
1 polymer ?
#
loop_
_entity_poly.entity_id
_entity_poly.type
_entity_poly.pdbx_seq_one_letter_code
_entity_poly.pdbx_strand_id
1 'polypeptide(L)'
;MQPQKYYIGFYSALDIHGLITQPSLIEQVVTEKQVVPKYRTIKKVRFEFITMGKRFFGCDKTWIDDFNKVYCSDLEKTILDCVYLPGKANGVAEIIKAINKSISKINEEKLIAYLNKFESQAVTKRLGFILENMNELKT
;
A
#
# COMPACT_ATOMS: atom_id res chain seq x y z
N MET A 1 -20.99 -19.62 0.18
CA MET A 1 -20.42 -18.28 -0.05
C MET A 1 -18.99 -18.45 -0.51
N GLN A 2 -18.58 -17.88 -1.64
CA GLN A 2 -17.17 -17.83 -2.01
C GLN A 2 -16.43 -16.84 -1.09
N PRO A 3 -15.18 -17.13 -0.68
CA PRO A 3 -14.40 -16.19 0.12
C PRO A 3 -14.21 -14.88 -0.66
N GLN A 4 -14.47 -13.76 0.00
CA GLN A 4 -14.29 -12.44 -0.60
C GLN A 4 -12.81 -12.20 -0.89
N LYS A 5 -12.49 -11.67 -2.07
CA LYS A 5 -11.10 -11.34 -2.43
C LYS A 5 -10.56 -10.24 -1.51
N TYR A 6 -9.35 -10.45 -1.01
CA TYR A 6 -8.64 -9.51 -0.15
C TYR A 6 -7.13 -9.57 -0.40
N TYR A 7 -6.43 -8.52 0.03
CA TYR A 7 -4.98 -8.54 0.24
C TYR A 7 -4.61 -7.59 1.39
N ILE A 8 -3.45 -7.80 1.99
CA ILE A 8 -2.85 -6.86 2.95
C ILE A 8 -2.30 -5.67 2.17
N GLY A 9 -2.68 -4.46 2.56
CA GLY A 9 -2.30 -3.24 1.84
C GLY A 9 -1.92 -2.10 2.77
N PHE A 10 -1.68 -0.91 2.19
CA PHE A 10 -1.36 0.31 2.92
C PHE A 10 -0.19 0.12 3.90
N TYR A 11 -0.30 0.59 5.15
CA TYR A 11 0.78 0.59 6.12
C TYR A 11 1.20 -0.83 6.54
N SER A 12 0.27 -1.78 6.62
CA SER A 12 0.61 -3.20 6.85
C SER A 12 1.45 -3.78 5.71
N ALA A 13 1.17 -3.41 4.46
CA ALA A 13 2.00 -3.83 3.34
C ALA A 13 3.37 -3.11 3.35
N LEU A 14 3.43 -1.84 3.76
CA LEU A 14 4.72 -1.17 3.98
C LEU A 14 5.58 -1.90 5.02
N ASP A 15 4.96 -2.46 6.06
CA ASP A 15 5.64 -3.28 7.07
C ASP A 15 6.24 -4.54 6.45
N ILE A 16 5.41 -5.30 5.73
CA ILE A 16 5.83 -6.53 5.03
C ILE A 16 6.98 -6.25 4.04
N HIS A 17 6.97 -5.10 3.38
CA HIS A 17 8.05 -4.67 2.47
C HIS A 17 9.30 -4.13 3.19
N GLY A 18 9.30 -4.05 4.51
CA GLY A 18 10.41 -3.54 5.33
C GLY A 18 10.61 -2.02 5.23
N LEU A 19 9.54 -1.26 4.95
CA LEU A 19 9.62 0.16 4.63
C LEU A 19 9.26 1.07 5.80
N ILE A 20 8.59 0.56 6.83
CA ILE A 20 8.20 1.36 8.00
C ILE A 20 9.37 1.62 8.95
N THR A 21 9.17 2.55 9.88
CA THR A 21 10.11 2.82 10.99
C THR A 21 9.49 2.55 12.36
N GLN A 22 8.17 2.47 12.44
CA GLN A 22 7.41 2.28 13.66
C GLN A 22 6.29 1.26 13.41
N PRO A 23 6.09 0.28 14.29
CA PRO A 23 5.09 -0.76 14.09
C PRO A 23 3.67 -0.20 14.10
N SER A 24 2.78 -0.81 13.32
CA SER A 24 1.35 -0.50 13.32
C SER A 24 0.63 -1.16 14.49
N LEU A 25 -0.42 -0.51 15.00
CA LEU A 25 -1.37 -1.13 15.93
C LEU A 25 -2.63 -1.67 15.24
N ILE A 26 -2.75 -1.46 13.91
CA ILE A 26 -3.91 -1.83 13.11
C ILE A 26 -3.46 -2.51 11.83
N GLU A 27 -4.04 -3.69 11.57
CA GLU A 27 -3.82 -4.41 10.33
C GLU A 27 -4.78 -3.97 9.24
N GLN A 28 -4.24 -3.56 8.09
CA GLN A 28 -5.01 -3.00 7.00
C GLN A 28 -5.21 -4.03 5.88
N VAL A 29 -6.47 -4.35 5.63
CA VAL A 29 -6.89 -5.33 4.63
C VAL A 29 -7.70 -4.63 3.56
N VAL A 30 -7.24 -4.73 2.32
CA VAL A 30 -7.93 -4.17 1.17
C VAL A 30 -8.92 -5.19 0.63
N THR A 31 -10.12 -4.72 0.27
CA THR A 31 -11.18 -5.56 -0.28
C THR A 31 -11.74 -4.99 -1.58
N GLU A 32 -12.18 -5.87 -2.47
CA GLU A 32 -12.81 -5.47 -3.73
C GLU A 32 -14.21 -4.88 -3.48
N LYS A 33 -14.98 -5.54 -2.61
CA LYS A 33 -16.34 -5.15 -2.22
C LYS A 33 -16.38 -4.64 -0.78
N GLN A 34 -17.40 -3.85 -0.45
CA GLN A 34 -17.58 -3.28 0.88
C GLN A 34 -17.65 -4.37 1.95
N VAL A 35 -16.94 -4.18 3.06
CA VAL A 35 -17.06 -4.99 4.27
C VAL A 35 -17.61 -4.12 5.40
N VAL A 36 -18.59 -4.65 6.12
CA VAL A 36 -19.20 -4.01 7.30
C VAL A 36 -19.18 -5.01 8.47
N PRO A 37 -18.77 -4.59 9.69
CA PRO A 37 -18.20 -3.29 10.03
C PRO A 37 -16.81 -3.09 9.42
N LYS A 38 -16.43 -1.82 9.22
CA LYS A 38 -15.11 -1.41 8.70
C LYS A 38 -13.96 -1.84 9.60
N TYR A 39 -14.18 -1.85 10.91
CA TYR A 39 -13.20 -2.29 11.90
C TYR A 39 -13.67 -3.58 12.55
N ARG A 40 -12.75 -4.53 12.76
CA ARG A 40 -13.01 -5.77 13.51
C ARG A 40 -11.82 -6.09 14.40
N THR A 41 -12.07 -6.59 15.59
CA THR A 41 -11.02 -7.08 16.47
C THR A 41 -11.07 -8.61 16.52
N ILE A 42 -9.97 -9.26 16.17
CA ILE A 42 -9.84 -10.72 16.15
C ILE A 42 -8.63 -11.09 17.00
N LYS A 43 -8.81 -11.90 18.04
CA LYS A 43 -7.72 -12.33 18.95
C LYS A 43 -6.82 -11.17 19.41
N LYS A 44 -7.43 -10.03 19.79
CA LYS A 44 -6.79 -8.77 20.22
C LYS A 44 -6.09 -7.95 19.12
N VAL A 45 -6.09 -8.42 17.87
CA VAL A 45 -5.59 -7.65 16.72
C VAL A 45 -6.74 -6.86 16.09
N ARG A 46 -6.53 -5.57 15.88
CA ARG A 46 -7.52 -4.69 15.25
C ARG A 46 -7.27 -4.65 13.74
N PHE A 47 -8.28 -4.99 12.97
CA PHE A 47 -8.27 -4.93 11.52
C PHE A 47 -9.09 -3.74 11.03
N GLU A 48 -8.59 -3.06 10.01
CA GLU A 48 -9.31 -2.09 9.20
C GLU A 48 -9.49 -2.63 7.78
N PHE A 49 -10.75 -2.74 7.35
CA PHE A 49 -11.09 -3.09 5.97
C PHE A 49 -11.22 -1.84 5.12
N ILE A 50 -10.45 -1.76 4.04
CA ILE A 50 -10.42 -0.62 3.12
C ILE A 50 -10.89 -1.10 1.75
N THR A 51 -12.04 -0.62 1.31
CA THR A 51 -12.62 -1.04 0.03
C THR A 51 -12.11 -0.17 -1.11
N MET A 52 -11.52 -0.80 -2.13
CA MET A 52 -10.86 -0.10 -3.24
C MET A 52 -11.55 -0.29 -4.60
N GLY A 53 -12.57 -1.14 -4.69
CA GLY A 53 -13.37 -1.32 -5.92
C GLY A 53 -12.49 -1.61 -7.13
N LYS A 54 -12.60 -0.78 -8.18
CA LYS A 54 -11.77 -0.89 -9.40
C LYS A 54 -10.25 -0.80 -9.17
N ARG A 55 -9.82 -0.26 -8.03
CA ARG A 55 -8.40 -0.15 -7.63
C ARG A 55 -7.92 -1.37 -6.83
N PHE A 56 -8.71 -2.44 -6.79
CA PHE A 56 -8.32 -3.74 -6.26
C PHE A 56 -7.51 -4.51 -7.31
N PHE A 57 -6.19 -4.35 -7.30
CA PHE A 57 -5.25 -5.07 -8.17
C PHE A 57 -3.84 -5.01 -7.57
N GLY A 58 -2.83 -5.57 -8.27
CA GLY A 58 -1.43 -5.39 -7.91
C GLY A 58 -1.06 -6.07 -6.60
N CYS A 59 -1.55 -7.29 -6.41
CA CYS A 59 -1.28 -8.10 -5.24
C CYS A 59 -0.78 -9.48 -5.67
N ASP A 60 0.12 -10.04 -4.87
CA ASP A 60 0.64 -11.40 -5.05
C ASP A 60 0.82 -12.07 -3.68
N LYS A 61 1.14 -13.37 -3.67
CA LYS A 61 1.47 -14.12 -2.46
C LYS A 61 2.88 -13.76 -1.99
N THR A 62 2.95 -13.04 -0.88
CA THR A 62 4.20 -12.62 -0.23
C THR A 62 4.43 -13.44 1.04
N TRP A 63 5.69 -13.80 1.29
CA TRP A 63 6.11 -14.42 2.54
C TRP A 63 6.08 -13.40 3.67
N ILE A 64 5.50 -13.77 4.81
CA ILE A 64 5.51 -12.96 6.04
C ILE A 64 6.35 -13.60 7.15
N ASP A 65 6.66 -14.88 7.00
CA ASP A 65 7.61 -15.65 7.79
C ASP A 65 8.09 -16.85 6.95
N ASP A 66 8.88 -17.74 7.55
CA ASP A 66 9.48 -18.89 6.86
C ASP A 66 8.45 -19.93 6.38
N PHE A 67 7.22 -19.88 6.85
CA PHE A 67 6.20 -20.93 6.65
C PHE A 67 4.90 -20.40 6.02
N ASN A 68 4.62 -19.11 6.11
CA ASN A 68 3.33 -18.53 5.78
C ASN A 68 3.43 -17.51 4.64
N LYS A 69 2.55 -17.70 3.64
CA LYS A 69 2.30 -16.72 2.58
C LYS A 69 0.92 -16.12 2.72
N VAL A 70 0.82 -14.82 2.44
CA VAL A 70 -0.43 -14.07 2.40
C VAL A 70 -0.52 -13.26 1.13
N TYR A 71 -1.73 -12.95 0.68
CA TYR A 71 -1.90 -11.97 -0.39
C TYR A 71 -1.55 -10.57 0.13
N CYS A 72 -0.60 -9.91 -0.50
CA CYS A 72 -0.15 -8.55 -0.16
C CYS A 72 -0.07 -7.72 -1.44
N SER A 73 -0.36 -6.42 -1.37
CA SER A 73 -0.03 -5.52 -2.48
C SER A 73 1.47 -5.56 -2.74
N ASP A 74 1.85 -5.59 -4.02
CA ASP A 74 3.26 -5.46 -4.38
C ASP A 74 3.79 -4.05 -4.08
N LEU A 75 5.08 -3.85 -4.29
CA LEU A 75 5.77 -2.63 -3.90
C LEU A 75 5.15 -1.39 -4.59
N GLU A 76 4.99 -1.43 -5.91
CA GLU A 76 4.44 -0.33 -6.70
C GLU A 76 3.02 0.00 -6.26
N LYS A 77 2.16 -1.02 -6.12
CA LYS A 77 0.78 -0.84 -5.70
C LYS A 77 0.68 -0.27 -4.29
N THR A 78 1.53 -0.75 -3.37
CA THR A 78 1.56 -0.28 -1.98
C THR A 78 1.86 1.22 -1.91
N ILE A 79 2.86 1.69 -2.67
CA ILE A 79 3.20 3.12 -2.75
C ILE A 79 2.02 3.93 -3.30
N LEU A 80 1.39 3.47 -4.39
CA LEU A 80 0.24 4.18 -4.97
C LEU A 80 -0.96 4.26 -4.02
N ASP A 81 -1.26 3.18 -3.30
CA ASP A 81 -2.31 3.16 -2.30
C ASP A 81 -2.04 4.18 -1.18
N CYS A 82 -0.80 4.21 -0.70
CA CYS A 82 -0.39 5.15 0.34
C CYS A 82 -0.48 6.62 -0.14
N VAL A 83 -0.04 6.92 -1.36
CA VAL A 83 -0.16 8.27 -1.95
C VAL A 83 -1.63 8.67 -2.17
N TYR A 84 -2.49 7.70 -2.50
CA TYR A 84 -3.92 7.91 -2.68
C TYR A 84 -4.63 8.30 -1.39
N LEU A 85 -4.38 7.55 -0.30
CA LEU A 85 -4.92 7.83 1.03
C LEU A 85 -3.81 7.99 2.07
N PRO A 86 -3.13 9.15 2.13
CA PRO A 86 -1.99 9.34 3.03
C PRO A 86 -2.29 9.11 4.50
N GLY A 87 -3.52 9.40 4.95
CA GLY A 87 -3.96 9.13 6.32
C GLY A 87 -4.02 7.63 6.68
N LYS A 88 -3.91 6.73 5.70
CA LYS A 88 -3.79 5.28 5.92
C LYS A 88 -2.35 4.79 5.96
N ALA A 89 -1.39 5.63 5.62
CA ALA A 89 0.04 5.34 5.60
C ALA A 89 0.83 6.13 6.65
N ASN A 90 0.16 6.55 7.74
CA ASN A 90 0.73 7.42 8.79
C ASN A 90 1.22 8.79 8.28
N GLY A 91 0.65 9.28 7.17
CA GLY A 91 0.90 10.62 6.64
C GLY A 91 2.01 10.67 5.58
N VAL A 92 2.18 11.87 5.01
CA VAL A 92 3.07 12.08 3.85
C VAL A 92 4.55 11.84 4.18
N ALA A 93 4.98 12.15 5.40
CA ALA A 93 6.37 11.95 5.81
C ALA A 93 6.81 10.48 5.76
N GLU A 94 5.96 9.56 6.24
CA GLU A 94 6.25 8.12 6.18
C GLU A 94 6.22 7.61 4.74
N ILE A 95 5.34 8.14 3.89
CA ILE A 95 5.31 7.82 2.46
C ILE A 95 6.63 8.21 1.78
N ILE A 96 7.12 9.43 2.02
CA ILE A 96 8.39 9.91 1.45
C ILE A 96 9.55 9.02 1.91
N LYS A 97 9.58 8.63 3.19
CA LYS A 97 10.60 7.70 3.70
C LYS A 97 10.51 6.33 3.03
N ALA A 98 9.31 5.78 2.88
CA ALA A 98 9.09 4.51 2.21
C ALA A 98 9.58 4.55 0.76
N ILE A 99 9.20 5.59 -0.01
CA ILE A 99 9.66 5.80 -1.39
C ILE A 99 11.18 5.90 -1.44
N ASN A 100 11.81 6.72 -0.58
CA ASN A 100 13.26 6.83 -0.52
C ASN A 100 13.97 5.49 -0.29
N LYS A 101 13.46 4.67 0.64
CA LYS A 101 14.02 3.34 0.95
C LYS A 101 13.82 2.34 -0.19
N SER A 102 12.75 2.48 -0.98
CA SER A 102 12.36 1.50 -1.98
C SER A 102 12.67 1.91 -3.42
N ILE A 103 13.11 3.14 -3.68
CA ILE A 103 13.20 3.70 -5.03
C ILE A 103 14.06 2.85 -5.98
N SER A 104 15.15 2.25 -5.48
CA SER A 104 16.04 1.37 -6.26
C SER A 104 15.45 -0.01 -6.55
N LYS A 105 14.37 -0.40 -5.85
CA LYS A 105 13.66 -1.67 -6.02
C LYS A 105 12.38 -1.55 -6.85
N ILE A 106 11.91 -0.33 -7.08
CA ILE A 106 10.69 -0.06 -7.85
C ILE A 106 10.95 -0.37 -9.33
N ASN A 107 10.05 -1.12 -9.94
CA ASN A 107 9.99 -1.26 -11.39
C ASN A 107 9.20 -0.09 -11.99
N GLU A 108 9.89 0.80 -12.71
CA GLU A 108 9.32 2.03 -13.27
C GLU A 108 8.21 1.74 -14.29
N GLU A 109 8.43 0.81 -15.22
CA GLU A 109 7.43 0.44 -16.24
C GLU A 109 6.13 -0.06 -15.58
N LYS A 110 6.27 -0.88 -14.55
CA LYS A 110 5.14 -1.41 -13.78
C LYS A 110 4.44 -0.31 -12.99
N LEU A 111 5.18 0.61 -12.38
CA LEU A 111 4.62 1.76 -11.66
C LEU A 111 3.79 2.65 -12.60
N ILE A 112 4.29 2.93 -13.80
CA ILE A 112 3.58 3.70 -14.84
C ILE A 112 2.32 2.96 -15.29
N ALA A 113 2.43 1.66 -15.57
CA ALA A 113 1.26 0.84 -15.92
C ALA A 113 0.19 0.86 -14.80
N TYR A 114 0.63 0.85 -13.54
CA TYR A 114 -0.27 0.89 -12.40
C TYR A 114 -0.90 2.27 -12.21
N LEU A 115 -0.17 3.36 -12.40
CA LEU A 115 -0.72 4.73 -12.39
C LEU A 115 -1.84 4.88 -13.42
N ASN A 116 -1.62 4.41 -14.65
CA ASN A 116 -2.62 4.44 -15.71
C ASN A 116 -3.87 3.65 -15.31
N LYS A 117 -3.69 2.44 -14.77
CA LYS A 117 -4.80 1.60 -14.28
C LYS A 117 -5.49 2.17 -13.03
N PHE A 118 -4.79 2.94 -12.20
CA PHE A 118 -5.31 3.48 -10.95
C PHE A 118 -6.32 4.62 -11.19
N GLU A 119 -6.23 5.29 -12.34
CA GLU A 119 -7.14 6.33 -12.81
C GLU A 119 -7.38 7.41 -11.72
N SER A 120 -6.30 8.00 -11.22
CA SER A 120 -6.36 9.11 -10.26
C SER A 120 -5.32 10.17 -10.58
N GLN A 121 -5.77 11.27 -11.18
CA GLN A 121 -4.91 12.43 -11.46
C GLN A 121 -4.25 12.98 -10.19
N ALA A 122 -4.94 12.92 -9.04
CA ALA A 122 -4.39 13.36 -7.76
C ALA A 122 -3.19 12.52 -7.33
N VAL A 123 -3.23 11.19 -7.54
CA VAL A 123 -2.10 10.30 -7.23
C VAL A 123 -0.93 10.59 -8.15
N THR A 124 -1.18 10.70 -9.47
CA THR A 124 -0.15 11.03 -10.45
C THR A 124 0.56 12.34 -10.11
N LYS A 125 -0.21 13.41 -9.81
CA LYS A 125 0.37 14.72 -9.45
C LYS A 125 1.17 14.69 -8.15
N ARG A 126 0.63 14.05 -7.10
CA ARG A 126 1.34 13.95 -5.80
C ARG A 126 2.63 13.15 -5.92
N LEU A 127 2.59 12.02 -6.61
CA LEU A 127 3.77 11.19 -6.79
C LEU A 127 4.83 11.90 -7.64
N GLY A 128 4.43 12.55 -8.75
CA GLY A 128 5.33 13.37 -9.56
C GLY A 128 6.04 14.44 -8.73
N PHE A 129 5.27 15.21 -7.97
CA PHE A 129 5.82 16.24 -7.07
C PHE A 129 6.81 15.65 -6.05
N ILE A 130 6.48 14.52 -5.42
CA ILE A 130 7.39 13.87 -4.46
C ILE A 130 8.71 13.46 -5.14
N LEU A 131 8.63 12.85 -6.33
CA LEU A 131 9.80 12.36 -7.05
C LEU A 131 10.69 13.50 -7.57
N GLU A 132 10.10 14.58 -8.08
CA GLU A 132 10.81 15.79 -8.51
C GLU A 132 11.63 16.39 -7.36
N ASN A 133 10.99 16.65 -6.21
CA ASN A 133 11.66 17.22 -5.04
C ASN A 133 12.75 16.29 -4.47
N MET A 134 12.57 14.97 -4.58
CA MET A 134 13.59 14.00 -4.14
C MET A 134 14.84 13.99 -5.03
N ASN A 135 14.72 14.35 -6.31
CA ASN A 135 15.86 14.47 -7.21
C ASN A 135 16.61 15.78 -6.99
N GLU A 136 15.90 16.88 -6.73
CA GLU A 136 16.51 18.19 -6.44
C GLU A 136 17.39 18.15 -5.18
N LEU A 137 16.98 17.39 -4.14
CA LEU A 137 17.74 17.21 -2.89
C LEU A 137 19.03 16.38 -3.03
N LYS A 138 19.29 15.76 -4.19
CA LYS A 138 20.51 14.97 -4.47
C LYS A 138 21.59 15.74 -5.25
N THR A 139 21.36 17.02 -5.50
CA THR A 139 22.32 17.95 -6.14
C THR A 139 23.14 18.66 -5.08
#